data_AF-A0A920KMT0-F1
#
_entry.id   AF-A0A920KMT0-F1
#
_cell.length_a   1.000
_cell.length_b   1.000
_cell.length_c   1.000
_cell.angle_alpha   90.00
_cell.angle_beta   90.00
_cell.angle_gamma   90.00
#
_symmetry.space_group_name_H-M   'P 1'
#
loop_
_entity.id
_entity.type
_entity.pdbx_description
1 polymer ?
#
loop_
_entity_poly.entity_id
_entity_poly.type
_entity_poly.pdbx_seq_one_letter_code
_entity_poly.pdbx_strand_id
1 'polypeptide(L)'
;MYLKVIFSFIVILFLKTNLLYALSQDISLTIMVRSTLGTEYILAKSICKVLDRELEISHSYGGSNTLECNTRLDDSVDEIIKKIEQNQFQYAIIKKSDLLNRPSNLSLRSILNFPADNDYVFISNQNVDPNVIKDINFGIMNHLLEFRYLHKSFFEFSENNLIVKEKIPLHLGTLKFSDEWSSGKRRRFTEVD
;
A
#
# COMPACT_ATOMS: atom_id res chain seq x y z
N MET A 1 -32.81 28.62 19.64
CA MET A 1 -32.25 28.72 18.26
C MET A 1 -30.74 28.46 18.23
N TYR A 2 -29.96 29.00 19.17
CA TYR A 2 -28.50 28.78 19.27
C TYR A 2 -28.04 27.33 19.47
N LEU A 3 -28.79 26.51 20.23
CA LEU A 3 -28.41 25.11 20.49
C LEU A 3 -28.35 24.25 19.21
N LYS A 4 -29.23 24.49 18.24
CA LYS A 4 -29.24 23.77 16.94
C LYS A 4 -28.05 24.16 16.06
N VAL A 5 -27.62 25.42 16.14
CA VAL A 5 -26.44 25.91 15.40
C VAL A 5 -25.15 25.34 16.00
N ILE A 6 -25.04 25.28 17.32
CA ILE A 6 -23.90 24.65 18.01
C ILE A 6 -23.84 23.16 17.71
N PHE A 7 -24.98 22.45 17.74
CA PHE A 7 -25.03 21.04 17.38
C PHE A 7 -24.65 20.79 15.91
N SER A 8 -25.10 21.65 15.00
CA SER A 8 -24.68 21.61 13.58
C SER A 8 -23.19 21.87 13.41
N PHE A 9 -22.60 22.81 14.15
CA PHE A 9 -21.17 23.08 14.13
C PHE A 9 -20.35 21.91 14.69
N ILE A 10 -20.82 21.28 15.78
CA ILE A 10 -20.20 20.09 16.38
C ILE A 10 -20.28 18.91 15.41
N VAL A 11 -21.41 18.71 14.73
CA VAL A 11 -21.58 17.65 13.72
C VAL A 11 -20.67 17.90 12.51
N ILE A 12 -20.54 19.14 12.03
CA ILE A 12 -19.62 19.50 10.94
C ILE A 12 -18.16 19.32 11.36
N LEU A 13 -17.81 19.64 12.62
CA LEU A 13 -16.47 19.38 13.17
C LEU A 13 -16.20 17.88 13.28
N PHE A 14 -17.15 17.09 13.78
CA PHE A 14 -17.04 15.62 13.86
C PHE A 14 -16.93 14.97 12.48
N LEU A 15 -17.66 15.48 11.48
CA LEU A 15 -17.55 15.06 10.08
C LEU A 15 -16.19 15.42 9.48
N LYS A 16 -15.66 16.62 9.76
CA LYS A 16 -14.32 17.05 9.33
C LYS A 16 -13.18 16.25 9.96
N THR A 17 -13.37 15.74 11.19
CA THR A 17 -12.32 14.96 11.89
C THR A 17 -12.29 13.49 11.52
N ASN A 18 -13.31 12.98 10.82
CA ASN A 18 -13.18 11.72 10.07
C ASN A 18 -12.38 11.97 8.79
N LEU A 19 -11.18 12.53 8.94
CA LEU A 19 -10.18 12.57 7.88
C LEU A 19 -9.88 11.10 7.57
N LEU A 20 -10.59 10.56 6.58
CA LEU A 20 -10.05 9.47 5.79
C LEU A 20 -8.72 10.00 5.27
N TYR A 21 -7.65 9.27 5.55
CA TYR A 21 -6.35 9.53 4.95
C TYR A 21 -6.47 9.19 3.47
N ALA A 22 -7.05 10.11 2.71
CA ALA A 22 -7.11 10.05 1.27
C ALA A 22 -5.73 10.30 0.68
N LEU A 23 -5.52 9.91 -0.58
CA LEU A 23 -4.27 10.15 -1.29
C LEU A 23 -3.89 11.63 -1.14
N SER A 24 -2.69 11.90 -0.62
CA SER A 24 -2.29 13.27 -0.22
C SER A 24 -1.34 13.93 -1.23
N GLN A 25 -0.82 13.15 -2.17
CA GLN A 25 0.15 13.56 -3.17
C GLN A 25 -0.07 12.79 -4.49
N ASP A 26 0.57 13.25 -5.56
CA ASP A 26 0.61 12.52 -6.82
C ASP A 26 1.39 11.21 -6.66
N ILE A 27 0.85 10.13 -7.22
CA ILE A 27 1.50 8.82 -7.22
C ILE A 27 1.64 8.33 -8.65
N SER A 28 2.87 8.12 -9.10
CA SER A 28 3.17 7.35 -10.31
C SER A 28 3.89 6.07 -9.91
N LEU A 29 3.28 4.93 -10.26
CA LEU A 29 3.75 3.63 -9.87
C LEU A 29 3.70 2.66 -11.06
N THR A 30 4.86 2.11 -11.40
CA THR A 30 4.99 1.03 -12.37
C THR A 30 5.45 -0.22 -11.65
N ILE A 31 4.56 -1.19 -11.50
CA ILE A 31 4.83 -2.47 -10.81
C ILE A 31 5.34 -3.47 -11.83
N MET A 32 6.58 -3.92 -11.66
CA MET A 32 7.13 -5.02 -12.43
C MET A 32 6.62 -6.35 -11.92
N VAL A 33 6.21 -7.22 -12.84
CA VAL A 33 5.76 -8.59 -12.55
C VAL A 33 6.27 -9.54 -13.64
N ARG A 34 6.44 -10.81 -13.31
CA ARG A 34 7.03 -11.77 -14.25
C ARG A 34 6.06 -12.24 -15.34
N SER A 35 4.80 -12.49 -14.99
CA SER A 35 3.83 -13.04 -15.92
C SER A 35 2.44 -12.45 -15.72
N THR A 36 1.69 -12.26 -16.81
CA THR A 36 0.28 -11.86 -16.79
C THR A 36 -0.67 -12.94 -16.25
N LEU A 37 -0.20 -14.19 -16.20
CA LEU A 37 -1.00 -15.33 -15.73
C LEU A 37 -0.78 -15.63 -14.24
N GLY A 38 0.21 -14.98 -13.61
CA GLY A 38 0.55 -15.21 -12.22
C GLY A 38 -0.26 -14.34 -11.24
N THR A 39 -0.36 -14.79 -9.99
CA THR A 39 -0.95 -14.02 -8.88
C THR A 39 -0.25 -12.67 -8.69
N GLU A 40 1.04 -12.57 -9.02
CA GLU A 40 1.81 -11.32 -9.11
C GLU A 40 1.13 -10.22 -9.95
N TYR A 41 0.62 -10.56 -11.14
CA TYR A 41 -0.08 -9.61 -12.00
C TYR A 41 -1.45 -9.22 -11.43
N ILE A 42 -2.18 -10.20 -10.85
CA ILE A 42 -3.46 -9.95 -10.19
C ILE A 42 -3.26 -9.00 -9.00
N LEU A 43 -2.24 -9.25 -8.17
CA LEU A 43 -1.88 -8.36 -7.06
C LEU A 43 -1.56 -6.95 -7.54
N ALA A 44 -0.74 -6.80 -8.60
CA ALA A 44 -0.39 -5.50 -9.15
C ALA A 44 -1.63 -4.72 -9.63
N LYS A 45 -2.54 -5.40 -10.34
CA LYS A 45 -3.81 -4.79 -10.79
C LYS A 45 -4.74 -4.45 -9.64
N SER A 46 -4.80 -5.30 -8.62
CA SER A 46 -5.61 -5.04 -7.44
C SER A 46 -5.10 -3.87 -6.61
N ILE A 47 -3.77 -3.71 -6.47
CA ILE A 47 -3.16 -2.52 -5.87
C ILE A 47 -3.56 -1.27 -6.66
N CYS A 48 -3.44 -1.28 -8.00
CA CYS A 48 -3.89 -0.16 -8.82
C CYS A 48 -5.35 0.19 -8.57
N LYS A 49 -6.23 -0.82 -8.50
CA LYS A 49 -7.66 -0.61 -8.30
C LYS A 49 -7.97 0.05 -6.95
N VAL A 50 -7.35 -0.42 -5.87
CA VAL A 50 -7.63 0.16 -4.53
C VAL A 50 -7.03 1.56 -4.38
N LEU A 51 -5.91 1.85 -5.05
CA LEU A 51 -5.35 3.21 -5.07
C LEU A 51 -6.19 4.16 -5.93
N ASP A 52 -6.76 3.67 -7.03
CA ASP A 52 -7.70 4.44 -7.86
C ASP A 52 -8.95 4.81 -7.05
N ARG A 53 -9.44 3.86 -6.23
CA ARG A 53 -10.53 4.14 -5.29
C ARG A 53 -10.18 5.21 -4.26
N GLU A 54 -8.97 5.17 -3.71
CA GLU A 54 -8.48 6.20 -2.78
C GLU A 54 -8.35 7.57 -3.46
N LEU A 55 -7.96 7.59 -4.74
CA LEU A 55 -7.93 8.81 -5.56
C LEU A 55 -9.33 9.40 -5.73
N GLU A 56 -10.33 8.59 -6.11
CA GLU A 56 -11.73 9.04 -6.24
C GLU A 56 -12.26 9.65 -4.95
N ILE A 57 -11.92 9.05 -3.80
CA ILE A 57 -12.26 9.56 -2.48
C ILE A 57 -11.58 10.90 -2.24
N SER A 58 -10.27 11.00 -2.53
CA SER A 58 -9.52 12.26 -2.41
C SER A 58 -10.16 13.39 -3.23
N HIS A 59 -10.52 13.12 -4.49
CA HIS A 59 -11.21 14.09 -5.36
C HIS A 59 -12.59 14.48 -4.82
N SER A 60 -13.33 13.52 -4.25
CA SER A 60 -14.64 13.79 -3.62
C SER A 60 -14.53 14.74 -2.42
N TYR A 61 -13.36 14.83 -1.79
CA TYR A 61 -13.05 15.76 -0.70
C TYR A 61 -12.30 17.02 -1.16
N GLY A 62 -12.16 17.25 -2.48
CA GLY A 62 -11.52 18.43 -3.05
C GLY A 62 -10.01 18.31 -3.26
N GLY A 63 -9.45 17.10 -3.18
CA GLY A 63 -8.07 16.82 -3.59
C GLY A 63 -7.86 17.00 -5.10
N SER A 64 -6.63 17.36 -5.50
CA SER A 64 -6.23 17.59 -6.90
C SER A 64 -5.09 16.66 -7.35
N ASN A 65 -4.73 15.70 -6.52
CA ASN A 65 -3.70 14.71 -6.75
C ASN A 65 -4.07 13.79 -7.93
N THR A 66 -3.08 13.08 -8.45
CA THR A 66 -3.18 12.20 -9.61
C THR A 66 -2.61 10.81 -9.30
N LEU A 67 -3.10 9.80 -10.01
CA LEU A 67 -2.60 8.44 -9.94
C LEU A 67 -2.27 7.96 -11.36
N GLU A 68 -1.04 7.53 -11.56
CA GLU A 68 -0.62 6.76 -12.73
C GLU A 68 -0.17 5.38 -12.26
N CYS A 69 -1.00 4.35 -12.50
CA CYS A 69 -0.72 3.00 -12.04
C CYS A 69 -0.64 2.00 -13.18
N ASN A 70 0.59 1.57 -13.46
CA ASN A 70 0.90 0.69 -14.58
C ASN A 70 1.55 -0.61 -14.12
N THR A 71 1.40 -1.65 -14.95
CA THR A 71 2.06 -2.95 -14.75
C THR A 71 3.00 -3.20 -15.91
N ARG A 72 4.25 -3.58 -15.63
CA ARG A 72 5.25 -3.91 -16.64
C ARG A 72 5.69 -5.36 -16.51
N LEU A 73 5.83 -6.03 -17.65
CA LEU A 73 6.25 -7.42 -17.72
C LEU A 73 7.74 -7.52 -17.97
N ASP A 74 8.35 -8.49 -17.31
CA ASP A 74 9.72 -8.93 -17.54
C ASP A 74 9.82 -10.39 -17.10
N ASP A 75 10.08 -11.29 -18.04
CA ASP A 75 10.04 -12.73 -17.82
C ASP A 75 11.16 -13.25 -16.88
N SER A 76 12.19 -12.42 -16.63
CA SER A 76 13.29 -12.73 -15.73
C SER A 76 13.12 -12.02 -14.39
N VAL A 77 12.83 -12.78 -13.33
CA VAL A 77 12.83 -12.26 -11.95
C VAL A 77 14.18 -11.63 -11.60
N ASP A 78 15.27 -12.18 -12.15
CA ASP A 78 16.59 -11.66 -11.89
C ASP A 78 16.80 -10.28 -12.50
N GLU A 79 16.23 -10.05 -13.68
CA GLU A 79 16.25 -8.76 -14.36
C GLU A 79 15.32 -7.75 -13.69
N ILE A 80 14.13 -8.17 -13.26
CA ILE A 80 13.24 -7.35 -12.42
C ILE A 80 14.00 -6.82 -11.20
N ILE A 81 14.59 -7.72 -10.42
CA ILE A 81 15.25 -7.31 -9.18
C ILE A 81 16.44 -6.39 -9.47
N LYS A 82 17.26 -6.70 -10.49
CA LYS A 82 18.37 -5.85 -10.91
C LYS A 82 17.89 -4.44 -11.31
N LYS A 83 16.77 -4.35 -12.03
CA LYS A 83 16.14 -3.08 -12.42
C LYS A 83 15.69 -2.25 -11.21
N ILE A 84 15.14 -2.90 -10.18
CA ILE A 84 14.82 -2.23 -8.90
C ILE A 84 16.07 -1.76 -8.19
N GLU A 85 17.09 -2.60 -8.07
CA GLU A 85 18.35 -2.28 -7.40
C GLU A 85 19.09 -1.11 -8.08
N GLN A 86 19.02 -1.04 -9.41
CA GLN A 86 19.59 0.03 -10.25
C GLN A 86 18.69 1.28 -10.34
N ASN A 87 17.55 1.29 -9.64
CA ASN A 87 16.57 2.38 -9.64
C ASN A 87 16.03 2.73 -11.05
N GLN A 88 16.09 1.78 -12.00
CA GLN A 88 15.50 1.90 -13.33
C GLN A 88 13.98 1.74 -13.27
N PHE A 89 13.52 0.91 -12.33
CA PHE A 89 12.12 0.78 -11.93
C PHE A 89 12.05 0.85 -10.41
N GLN A 90 10.89 1.24 -9.90
CA GLN A 90 10.72 1.54 -8.47
C GLN A 90 10.02 0.42 -7.70
N TYR A 91 9.16 -0.37 -8.38
CA TYR A 91 8.27 -1.31 -7.71
C TYR A 91 8.24 -2.67 -8.41
N ALA A 92 8.15 -3.75 -7.64
CA ALA A 92 7.90 -5.08 -8.18
C ALA A 92 7.12 -5.95 -7.21
N ILE A 93 6.38 -6.94 -7.74
CA ILE A 93 5.82 -8.03 -6.96
C ILE A 93 6.48 -9.32 -7.43
N ILE A 94 7.17 -9.99 -6.51
CA ILE A 94 7.90 -11.23 -6.77
C ILE A 94 7.53 -12.27 -5.73
N LYS A 95 7.83 -13.55 -6.00
CA LYS A 95 7.67 -14.58 -4.98
C LYS A 95 8.72 -14.41 -3.89
N LYS A 96 8.34 -14.66 -2.65
CA LYS A 96 9.23 -14.66 -1.49
C LYS A 96 10.39 -15.65 -1.66
N SER A 97 10.14 -16.78 -2.33
CA SER A 97 11.18 -17.78 -2.66
C SER A 97 12.33 -17.20 -3.48
N ASP A 98 12.05 -16.21 -4.34
CA ASP A 98 13.04 -15.65 -5.26
C ASP A 98 14.02 -14.70 -4.53
N LEU A 99 13.72 -14.34 -3.28
CA LEU A 99 14.61 -13.61 -2.38
C LEU A 99 15.55 -14.53 -1.57
N LEU A 100 15.23 -15.82 -1.46
CA LEU A 100 15.95 -16.74 -0.56
C LEU A 100 17.40 -16.99 -0.97
N ASN A 101 17.68 -17.00 -2.27
CA ASN A 101 19.00 -17.31 -2.82
C ASN A 101 19.89 -16.09 -3.01
N ARG A 102 19.40 -14.90 -2.68
CA ARG A 102 20.11 -13.64 -2.90
C ARG A 102 20.86 -13.19 -1.65
N PRO A 103 22.08 -12.65 -1.80
CA PRO A 103 22.74 -11.96 -0.70
C PRO A 103 21.87 -10.80 -0.25
N SER A 104 21.93 -10.47 1.03
CA SER A 104 21.16 -9.38 1.64
C SER A 104 21.54 -8.06 0.96
N ASN A 105 20.82 -7.68 -0.10
CA ASN A 105 21.12 -6.45 -0.82
C ASN A 105 20.68 -5.25 0.01
N LEU A 106 21.58 -4.31 0.23
CA LEU A 106 21.33 -3.07 0.96
C LEU A 106 20.30 -2.16 0.27
N SER A 107 20.05 -2.29 -1.03
CA SER A 107 19.13 -1.40 -1.74
C SER A 107 17.67 -1.85 -1.74
N LEU A 108 17.39 -3.15 -1.65
CA LEU A 108 16.02 -3.66 -1.71
C LEU A 108 15.29 -3.48 -0.37
N ARG A 109 14.02 -3.09 -0.45
CA ARG A 109 13.13 -2.96 0.70
C ARG A 109 11.80 -3.62 0.43
N SER A 110 11.23 -4.28 1.42
CA SER A 110 9.86 -4.77 1.36
C SER A 110 8.88 -3.66 1.74
N ILE A 111 7.78 -3.58 1.02
CA ILE A 111 6.65 -2.67 1.27
C ILE A 111 5.57 -3.42 2.02
N LEU A 112 5.04 -4.49 1.44
CA LEU A 112 4.04 -5.39 2.02
C LEU A 112 4.35 -6.85 1.64
N ASN A 113 3.97 -7.77 2.51
CA ASN A 113 3.92 -9.20 2.23
C ASN A 113 2.50 -9.58 1.79
N PHE A 114 2.36 -10.48 0.83
CA PHE A 114 1.07 -10.97 0.34
C PHE A 114 1.03 -12.49 0.47
N PRO A 115 0.41 -13.03 1.53
CA PRO A 115 0.30 -14.47 1.74
C PRO A 115 -0.75 -15.12 0.83
N ALA A 116 -0.62 -14.92 -0.49
CA ALA A 116 -1.52 -15.43 -1.50
C ALA A 116 -0.83 -16.54 -2.28
N ASP A 117 -1.38 -17.76 -2.24
CA ASP A 117 -0.92 -18.99 -2.92
C ASP A 117 0.56 -19.38 -2.69
N ASN A 118 1.50 -18.58 -3.19
CA ASN A 118 2.95 -18.82 -3.22
C ASN A 118 3.78 -17.79 -2.43
N ASP A 119 3.15 -17.02 -1.54
CA ASP A 119 3.74 -15.92 -0.77
C ASP A 119 4.51 -14.91 -1.65
N TYR A 120 3.89 -13.77 -1.92
CA TYR A 120 4.49 -12.71 -2.72
C TYR A 120 4.94 -11.56 -1.84
N VAL A 121 5.95 -10.82 -2.29
CA VAL A 121 6.43 -9.63 -1.60
C VAL A 121 6.37 -8.47 -2.57
N PHE A 122 5.72 -7.38 -2.13
CA PHE A 122 5.81 -6.10 -2.79
C PHE A 122 7.10 -5.42 -2.38
N ILE A 123 7.98 -5.17 -3.33
CA ILE A 123 9.32 -4.66 -3.09
C ILE A 123 9.56 -3.35 -3.81
N SER A 124 10.55 -2.61 -3.30
CA SER A 124 11.00 -1.35 -3.87
C SER A 124 12.49 -1.10 -3.56
N ASN A 125 13.04 -0.03 -4.12
CA ASN A 125 14.34 0.49 -3.77
C ASN A 125 14.26 1.37 -2.50
N GLN A 126 15.28 1.33 -1.65
CA GLN A 126 15.40 2.18 -0.46
C GLN A 126 15.35 3.69 -0.73
N ASN A 127 15.64 4.09 -1.97
CA ASN A 127 15.70 5.50 -2.39
C ASN A 127 14.33 6.08 -2.79
N VAL A 128 13.29 5.24 -2.88
CA VAL A 128 11.94 5.75 -3.17
C VAL A 128 11.45 6.60 -2.00
N ASP A 129 10.74 7.71 -2.29
CA ASP A 129 10.27 8.63 -1.26
C ASP A 129 9.45 7.87 -0.20
N PRO A 130 9.85 7.92 1.09
CA PRO A 130 9.09 7.32 2.17
C PRO A 130 7.64 7.78 2.26
N ASN A 131 7.32 9.02 1.90
CA ASN A 131 5.95 9.53 1.94
C ASN A 131 5.09 8.89 0.85
N VAL A 132 5.64 8.65 -0.35
CA VAL A 132 4.93 7.93 -1.42
C VAL A 132 4.61 6.50 -0.99
N ILE A 133 5.59 5.78 -0.42
CA ILE A 133 5.35 4.42 0.10
C ILE A 133 4.34 4.42 1.24
N LYS A 134 4.36 5.45 2.10
CA LYS A 134 3.41 5.62 3.18
C LYS A 134 1.98 5.75 2.65
N ASP A 135 1.76 6.60 1.66
CA ASP A 135 0.45 6.82 1.04
C ASP A 135 -0.05 5.58 0.29
N ILE A 136 0.84 4.86 -0.40
CA ILE A 136 0.50 3.57 -1.03
C ILE A 136 -0.01 2.58 0.03
N ASN A 137 0.67 2.47 1.17
CA ASN A 137 0.24 1.59 2.25
C ASN A 137 -1.09 2.03 2.87
N PHE A 138 -1.29 3.35 3.07
CA PHE A 138 -2.58 3.87 3.52
C PHE A 138 -3.71 3.50 2.56
N GLY A 139 -3.55 3.75 1.26
CA GLY A 139 -4.57 3.44 0.26
C GLY A 139 -4.90 1.94 0.21
N ILE A 140 -3.89 1.08 0.28
CA ILE A 140 -4.11 -0.37 0.35
C ILE A 140 -4.87 -0.77 1.63
N MET A 141 -4.50 -0.21 2.78
CA MET A 141 -5.02 -0.63 4.07
C MET A 141 -6.41 -0.05 4.39
N ASN A 142 -6.70 1.17 3.92
CA ASN A 142 -8.04 1.76 3.97
C ASN A 142 -9.05 0.90 3.19
N HIS A 143 -8.60 0.32 2.08
CA HIS A 143 -9.40 -0.50 1.19
C HIS A 143 -9.14 -2.01 1.35
N LEU A 144 -8.59 -2.44 2.49
CA LEU A 144 -8.22 -3.83 2.72
C LEU A 144 -9.41 -4.80 2.55
N LEU A 145 -10.60 -4.41 3.01
CA LEU A 145 -11.79 -5.24 2.84
C LEU A 145 -12.12 -5.46 1.36
N GLU A 146 -12.13 -4.38 0.56
CA GLU A 146 -12.34 -4.49 -0.89
C GLU A 146 -11.24 -5.35 -1.52
N PHE A 147 -9.99 -5.10 -1.16
CA PHE A 147 -8.83 -5.84 -1.67
C PHE A 147 -8.98 -7.36 -1.46
N ARG A 148 -9.41 -7.79 -0.26
CA ARG A 148 -9.66 -9.21 0.06
C ARG A 148 -10.68 -9.88 -0.85
N TYR A 149 -11.64 -9.13 -1.37
CA TYR A 149 -12.70 -9.64 -2.25
C TYR A 149 -12.36 -9.56 -3.74
N LEU A 150 -11.24 -8.96 -4.14
CA LEU A 150 -10.83 -8.89 -5.55
C LEU A 150 -10.37 -10.24 -6.11
N HIS A 151 -9.89 -11.15 -5.26
CA HIS A 151 -9.47 -12.49 -5.67
C HIS A 151 -9.54 -13.48 -4.51
N LYS A 152 -9.88 -14.74 -4.78
CA LYS A 152 -10.04 -15.78 -3.75
C LYS A 152 -8.79 -15.96 -2.86
N SER A 153 -7.61 -15.82 -3.44
CA SER A 153 -6.33 -15.98 -2.71
C SER A 153 -6.01 -14.80 -1.78
N PHE A 154 -6.80 -13.72 -1.79
CA PHE A 154 -6.60 -12.54 -0.95
C PHE A 154 -7.47 -12.54 0.30
N PHE A 155 -8.36 -13.54 0.44
CA PHE A 155 -9.38 -13.56 1.50
C PHE A 155 -8.79 -13.47 2.91
N GLU A 156 -7.61 -14.08 3.12
CA GLU A 156 -6.93 -14.10 4.40
C GLU A 156 -6.07 -12.86 4.67
N PHE A 157 -6.03 -11.87 3.77
CA PHE A 157 -5.23 -10.66 3.99
C PHE A 157 -5.71 -9.89 5.21
N SER A 158 -4.76 -9.55 6.08
CA SER A 158 -4.98 -8.82 7.32
C SER A 158 -3.79 -7.91 7.59
N GLU A 159 -3.99 -6.83 8.35
CA GLU A 159 -2.92 -5.89 8.71
C GLU A 159 -1.68 -6.64 9.26
N ASN A 160 -1.91 -7.66 10.10
CA ASN A 160 -0.87 -8.46 10.76
C ASN A 160 -0.05 -9.34 9.81
N ASN A 161 -0.62 -9.80 8.70
CA ASN A 161 0.09 -10.67 7.76
C ASN A 161 0.61 -9.93 6.52
N LEU A 162 0.13 -8.71 6.29
CA LEU A 162 0.62 -7.84 5.24
C LEU A 162 1.86 -7.05 5.67
N ILE A 163 1.94 -6.62 6.93
CA ILE A 163 3.07 -5.83 7.45
C ILE A 163 4.01 -6.76 8.25
N VAL A 164 4.72 -7.61 7.53
CA VAL A 164 5.65 -8.59 8.13
C VAL A 164 7.07 -8.26 7.72
N LYS A 165 8.00 -8.34 8.67
CA LYS A 165 9.43 -8.23 8.38
C LYS A 165 9.87 -9.44 7.56
N GLU A 166 10.42 -9.17 6.39
CA GLU A 166 10.94 -10.17 5.47
C GLU A 166 12.46 -10.34 5.61
N LYS A 167 13.06 -11.20 4.78
CA LYS A 167 14.53 -11.34 4.69
C LYS A 167 15.21 -10.02 4.31
N ILE A 168 14.52 -9.18 3.54
CA ILE A 168 14.92 -7.80 3.24
C ILE A 168 14.27 -6.84 4.25
N PRO A 169 14.93 -5.71 4.59
CA PRO A 169 14.36 -4.73 5.52
C PRO A 169 13.08 -4.09 4.98
N LEU A 170 12.16 -3.71 5.88
CA LEU A 170 11.00 -2.89 5.53
C LEU A 170 11.44 -1.52 5.01
N HIS A 171 10.72 -0.99 4.04
CA HIS A 171 10.91 0.37 3.56
C HIS A 171 10.61 1.38 4.66
N LEU A 172 11.36 2.50 4.70
CA LEU A 172 11.15 3.54 5.72
C LEU A 172 9.72 4.08 5.70
N GLY A 173 9.11 4.20 4.52
CA GLY A 173 7.71 4.58 4.36
C GLY A 173 6.72 3.57 4.95
N THR A 174 7.01 2.27 4.88
CA THR A 174 6.20 1.24 5.57
C THR A 174 6.34 1.34 7.08
N LEU A 175 7.54 1.62 7.59
CA LEU A 175 7.75 1.83 9.02
C LEU A 175 6.96 3.05 9.52
N LYS A 176 7.09 4.19 8.81
CA LYS A 176 6.30 5.40 9.11
C LYS A 176 4.79 5.13 9.07
N PHE A 177 4.33 4.41 8.05
CA PHE A 177 2.94 3.97 7.96
C PHE A 177 2.54 3.14 9.18
N SER A 178 3.31 2.11 9.54
CA SER A 178 3.03 1.24 10.68
C SER A 178 2.96 2.01 12.00
N ASP A 179 3.87 2.97 12.21
CA ASP A 179 3.88 3.83 13.41
C ASP A 179 2.63 4.72 13.46
N GLU A 180 2.27 5.39 12.37
CA GLU A 180 1.07 6.24 12.27
C GLU A 180 -0.22 5.42 12.36
N TRP A 181 -0.27 4.26 11.72
CA TRP A 181 -1.42 3.37 11.70
C TRP A 181 -1.69 2.77 13.08
N SER A 182 -0.65 2.27 13.75
CA SER A 182 -0.75 1.70 15.10
C SER A 182 -1.06 2.76 16.16
N SER A 183 -0.48 3.96 16.05
CA SER A 183 -0.76 5.07 16.98
C SER A 183 -2.12 5.73 16.74
N GLY A 184 -2.62 5.73 15.50
CA GLY A 184 -3.88 6.35 15.09
C GLY A 184 -5.13 5.46 15.23
N LYS A 185 -5.00 4.13 15.17
CA LYS A 185 -6.14 3.20 15.34
C LYS A 185 -6.34 2.68 16.77
N ARG A 186 -5.34 2.65 17.66
CA ARG A 186 -5.60 2.35 19.09
C ARG A 186 -6.41 3.42 19.81
N ARG A 187 -6.50 4.65 19.29
CA ARG A 187 -7.39 5.70 19.82
C ARG A 187 -8.84 5.64 19.33
N ARG A 188 -9.18 4.75 18.38
CA ARG A 188 -10.57 4.54 17.91
C ARG A 188 -11.23 3.26 18.44
N PHE A 189 -10.53 2.49 19.28
CA PHE A 189 -11.08 1.25 19.89
C PHE A 189 -10.94 1.19 21.42
N THR A 190 -10.52 2.27 22.08
CA THR A 190 -10.82 2.47 23.50
C THR A 190 -12.07 3.34 23.59
N GLU A 191 -13.24 2.72 23.35
CA GLU A 191 -14.44 3.06 24.12
C GLU A 191 -14.05 2.82 25.60
N VAL A 192 -13.87 3.89 26.38
CA VAL A 192 -14.88 4.44 27.30
C VAL A 192 -15.37 3.36 28.25
N ASP A 193 -14.91 3.42 29.50
CA ASP A 193 -15.50 2.71 30.65
C ASP A 193 -17.01 2.94 30.77
#